data_AF-A0A6A4RNY2-F1
#
_entry.id   AF-A0A6A4RNY2-F1
#
_cell.length_a   1.000
_cell.length_b   1.000
_cell.length_c   1.000
_cell.angle_alpha   90.00
_cell.angle_beta   90.00
_cell.angle_gamma   90.00
#
_symmetry.space_group_name_H-M   'P 1'
#
loop_
_entity.id
_entity.type
_entity.pdbx_description
1 polymer ?
#
loop_
_entity_poly.entity_id
_entity_poly.type
_entity_poly.pdbx_seq_one_letter_code
_entity_poly.pdbx_strand_id
1 'polypeptide(L)'
;MTLPLCTDAAGRPENWAPGKKKKDFSSSDRLFALNIKLQFHTPEEYFLGWKSAPYSMPHFDPRKLDSSARLFDPPSASLTSSETEVIVAVGFPASGKSTFFHTHIIPKGYVYVNRDTLGSWQSCVTACQRALQEGRSVAVDNTNPEPESRKRYVDVAKAAGVPCRCFLFTASLEQAKHNNRFREMAPSESKHAKVNDMIFHSYKKHFVAPALSEGFSEILQIHFVPNFKDSQSETLFRQFSEG
;
A
#
# COMPACT_ATOMS: atom_id res chain seq x y z
N MET A 1 -30.18 -24.46 -5.64
CA MET A 1 -28.84 -24.91 -6.09
C MET A 1 -28.21 -23.78 -6.86
N THR A 2 -27.09 -23.24 -6.40
CA THR A 2 -26.26 -22.32 -7.18
C THR A 2 -25.50 -23.14 -8.23
N LEU A 3 -25.54 -22.71 -9.49
CA LEU A 3 -24.80 -23.36 -10.57
C LEU A 3 -23.28 -23.20 -10.34
N PRO A 4 -22.46 -24.25 -10.57
CA PRO A 4 -21.01 -24.14 -10.48
C PRO A 4 -20.45 -23.25 -11.60
N LEU A 5 -19.31 -22.60 -11.34
CA LEU A 5 -18.53 -21.91 -12.37
C LEU A 5 -17.52 -22.89 -12.99
N CYS A 6 -17.50 -22.96 -14.32
CA CYS A 6 -16.60 -23.83 -15.07
C CYS A 6 -15.81 -23.04 -16.13
N THR A 7 -14.52 -22.79 -15.88
CA THR A 7 -13.66 -22.00 -16.78
C THR A 7 -12.17 -22.35 -16.62
N ASP A 8 -11.30 -21.82 -17.49
CA ASP A 8 -9.90 -22.23 -17.61
C ASP A 8 -8.88 -21.38 -16.85
N ALA A 9 -9.18 -20.13 -16.46
CA ALA A 9 -8.25 -19.29 -15.69
C ALA A 9 -8.21 -19.69 -14.21
N ALA A 10 -7.56 -20.83 -13.98
CA ALA A 10 -7.58 -21.57 -12.73
C ALA A 10 -6.27 -21.50 -11.93
N GLY A 11 -5.24 -20.82 -12.44
CA GLY A 11 -3.93 -20.71 -11.78
C GLY A 11 -3.17 -22.03 -11.68
N ARG A 12 -3.37 -22.96 -12.63
CA ARG A 12 -2.67 -24.25 -12.64
C ARG A 12 -1.18 -24.09 -12.98
N PRO A 13 -0.27 -24.84 -12.34
CA PRO A 13 1.17 -24.74 -12.57
C PRO A 13 1.58 -25.39 -13.89
N GLU A 14 2.82 -25.23 -14.31
CA GLU A 14 3.35 -25.94 -15.47
C GLU A 14 3.23 -27.47 -15.30
N ASN A 15 2.95 -28.17 -16.40
CA ASN A 15 2.81 -29.63 -16.43
C ASN A 15 1.66 -30.17 -15.56
N TRP A 16 0.60 -29.38 -15.36
CA TRP A 16 -0.60 -29.81 -14.64
C TRP A 16 -1.35 -30.98 -15.32
N ALA A 17 -1.10 -31.22 -16.62
CA ALA A 17 -1.57 -32.38 -17.36
C ALA A 17 -0.62 -32.76 -18.52
N PRO A 18 -0.69 -33.99 -19.04
CA PRO A 18 0.07 -34.41 -20.22
C PRO A 18 -0.10 -33.44 -21.40
N GLY A 19 1.01 -32.95 -21.95
CA GLY A 19 1.02 -31.99 -23.06
C GLY A 19 0.84 -30.51 -22.65
N LYS A 20 0.50 -30.21 -21.38
CA LYS A 20 0.33 -28.84 -20.88
C LYS A 20 1.61 -28.32 -20.22
N LYS A 21 2.58 -27.93 -21.06
CA LYS A 21 3.91 -27.46 -20.62
C LYS A 21 3.93 -26.07 -19.97
N LYS A 22 2.88 -25.29 -20.12
CA LYS A 22 2.77 -23.92 -19.59
C LYS A 22 1.80 -23.91 -18.42
N LYS A 23 2.06 -23.05 -17.44
CA LYS A 23 1.07 -22.67 -16.42
C LYS A 23 -0.08 -21.91 -17.05
N ASP A 24 -1.21 -21.86 -16.35
CA ASP A 24 -2.28 -20.93 -16.73
C ASP A 24 -1.78 -19.49 -16.66
N PHE A 25 -2.28 -18.65 -17.56
CA PHE A 25 -1.90 -17.25 -17.62
C PHE A 25 -2.36 -16.47 -16.38
N SER A 26 -3.51 -16.86 -15.80
CA SER A 26 -4.18 -16.19 -14.70
C SER A 26 -4.96 -17.19 -13.84
N SER A 27 -5.31 -16.77 -12.63
CA SER A 27 -6.24 -17.42 -11.70
C SER A 27 -7.56 -16.65 -11.54
N SER A 28 -7.85 -15.68 -12.42
CA SER A 28 -8.96 -14.73 -12.32
C SER A 28 -10.31 -15.39 -12.07
N ASP A 29 -10.62 -16.48 -12.79
CA ASP A 29 -11.94 -17.09 -12.70
C ASP A 29 -12.11 -17.90 -11.42
N ARG A 30 -11.04 -18.59 -11.00
CA ARG A 30 -11.01 -19.27 -9.71
C ARG A 30 -11.18 -18.26 -8.58
N LEU A 31 -10.46 -17.14 -8.63
CA LEU A 31 -10.57 -16.09 -7.62
C LEU A 31 -11.94 -15.40 -7.65
N PHE A 32 -12.54 -15.22 -8.83
CA PHE A 32 -13.91 -14.74 -8.97
C PHE A 32 -14.89 -15.69 -8.28
N ALA A 33 -14.83 -17.00 -8.57
CA ALA A 33 -15.65 -17.99 -7.87
C ALA A 33 -15.44 -17.96 -6.35
N LEU A 34 -14.20 -17.78 -5.88
CA LEU A 34 -13.92 -17.61 -4.45
C LEU A 34 -14.57 -16.35 -3.86
N ASN A 35 -14.56 -15.22 -4.57
CA ASN A 35 -15.17 -13.97 -4.11
C ASN A 35 -16.67 -14.10 -3.90
N ILE A 36 -17.38 -14.76 -4.83
CA ILE A 36 -18.83 -14.94 -4.78
C ILE A 36 -19.27 -16.30 -4.19
N LYS A 37 -18.32 -17.06 -3.63
CA LYS A 37 -18.55 -18.36 -2.96
C LYS A 37 -19.24 -19.40 -3.84
N LEU A 38 -18.89 -19.45 -5.13
CA LEU A 38 -19.31 -20.52 -6.04
C LEU A 38 -18.36 -21.72 -5.99
N GLN A 39 -18.90 -22.91 -6.23
CA GLN A 39 -18.08 -24.07 -6.57
C GLN A 39 -17.41 -23.80 -7.92
N PHE A 40 -16.11 -24.07 -8.00
CA PHE A 40 -15.29 -23.86 -9.19
C PHE A 40 -14.80 -25.19 -9.73
N HIS A 41 -14.91 -25.36 -11.05
CA HIS A 41 -14.31 -26.47 -11.78
C HIS A 41 -13.54 -25.95 -13.00
N THR A 42 -12.51 -26.68 -13.39
CA THR A 42 -11.90 -26.51 -14.72
C THR A 42 -12.70 -27.29 -15.78
N PRO A 43 -12.58 -26.98 -17.09
CA PRO A 43 -13.26 -27.74 -18.14
C PRO A 43 -12.91 -29.23 -18.10
N GLU A 44 -11.65 -29.55 -17.81
CA GLU A 44 -11.19 -30.94 -17.68
C GLU A 44 -11.82 -31.65 -16.48
N GLU A 45 -11.95 -30.97 -15.34
CA GLU A 45 -12.63 -31.51 -14.16
C GLU A 45 -14.13 -31.72 -14.41
N TYR A 46 -14.80 -30.73 -15.03
CA TYR A 46 -16.26 -30.73 -15.17
C TYR A 46 -16.75 -31.63 -16.31
N PHE A 47 -16.16 -31.51 -17.51
CA PHE A 47 -16.65 -32.21 -18.70
C PHE A 47 -15.97 -33.56 -18.92
N LEU A 48 -14.70 -33.71 -18.50
CA LEU A 48 -13.92 -34.93 -18.76
C LEU A 48 -13.77 -35.81 -17.51
N GLY A 49 -14.27 -35.37 -16.36
CA GLY A 49 -14.18 -36.11 -15.10
C GLY A 49 -12.73 -36.27 -14.60
N TRP A 50 -11.83 -35.38 -14.99
CA TRP A 50 -10.44 -35.43 -14.54
C TRP A 50 -10.33 -35.10 -13.05
N LYS A 51 -9.27 -35.62 -12.41
CA LYS A 51 -8.93 -35.22 -11.04
C LYS A 51 -8.53 -33.75 -11.01
N SER A 52 -8.82 -33.09 -9.89
CA SER A 52 -8.49 -31.68 -9.75
C SER A 52 -6.98 -31.44 -9.84
N ALA A 53 -6.61 -30.48 -10.68
CA ALA A 53 -5.21 -30.08 -10.82
C ALA A 53 -4.80 -29.19 -9.63
N PRO A 54 -3.53 -29.27 -9.19
CA PRO A 54 -3.03 -28.34 -8.19
C PRO A 54 -3.10 -26.90 -8.72
N TYR A 55 -3.24 -25.94 -7.82
CA TYR A 55 -3.20 -24.51 -8.14
C TYR A 55 -2.52 -23.74 -6.99
N SER A 56 -2.04 -22.54 -7.29
CA SER A 56 -1.44 -21.64 -6.30
C SER A 56 -2.34 -20.45 -6.03
N MET A 57 -2.48 -20.08 -4.75
CA MET A 57 -3.14 -18.83 -4.37
C MET A 57 -2.17 -17.65 -4.54
N PRO A 58 -2.68 -16.42 -4.78
CA PRO A 58 -1.87 -15.22 -4.71
C PRO A 58 -1.15 -15.10 -3.36
N HIS A 59 0.04 -14.48 -3.36
CA HIS A 59 0.83 -14.26 -2.14
C HIS A 59 0.07 -13.43 -1.09
N PHE A 60 -0.77 -12.50 -1.54
CA PHE A 60 -1.61 -11.68 -0.70
C PHE A 60 -3.07 -12.15 -0.79
N ASP A 61 -3.66 -12.48 0.36
CA ASP A 61 -5.07 -12.85 0.49
C ASP A 61 -5.81 -11.74 1.26
N PRO A 62 -6.62 -10.90 0.59
CA PRO A 62 -7.28 -9.76 1.22
C PRO A 62 -8.29 -10.17 2.30
N ARG A 63 -8.74 -11.42 2.29
CA ARG A 63 -9.67 -11.96 3.30
C ARG A 63 -8.98 -12.17 4.65
N LYS A 64 -7.66 -12.38 4.64
CA LYS A 64 -6.85 -12.66 5.84
C LYS A 64 -6.34 -11.41 6.55
N LEU A 65 -6.64 -10.21 6.03
CA LEU A 65 -6.26 -8.98 6.71
C LEU A 65 -7.04 -8.80 8.01
N ASP A 66 -6.29 -8.60 9.08
CA ASP A 66 -6.79 -8.28 10.40
C ASP A 66 -6.94 -6.77 10.55
N SER A 67 -8.19 -6.30 10.59
CA SER A 67 -8.52 -4.88 10.79
C SER A 67 -8.30 -4.42 12.24
N SER A 68 -8.09 -5.35 13.17
CA SER A 68 -7.77 -5.09 14.58
C SER A 68 -6.27 -5.14 14.89
N ALA A 69 -5.45 -5.39 13.86
CA ALA A 69 -4.01 -5.41 13.99
C ALA A 69 -3.47 -4.06 14.50
N ARG A 70 -2.33 -4.11 15.16
CA ARG A 70 -1.62 -2.92 15.63
C ARG A 70 -1.33 -1.98 14.45
N LEU A 71 -1.59 -0.68 14.63
CA LEU A 71 -1.42 0.31 13.58
C LEU A 71 0.04 0.68 13.33
N PHE A 72 0.87 0.71 14.38
CA PHE A 72 2.27 1.07 14.26
C PHE A 72 3.15 0.45 15.35
N ASP A 73 4.45 0.33 15.06
CA ASP A 73 5.48 -0.12 15.97
C ASP A 73 6.61 0.93 16.14
N PRO A 74 7.21 1.05 17.35
CA PRO A 74 6.82 0.36 18.57
C PRO A 74 5.49 0.89 19.16
N PRO A 75 4.75 0.09 19.95
CA PRO A 75 3.42 0.47 20.44
C PRO A 75 3.44 1.62 21.45
N SER A 76 4.60 1.89 22.04
CA SER A 76 4.82 3.02 22.96
C SER A 76 5.15 4.33 22.24
N ALA A 77 5.34 4.31 20.91
CA ALA A 77 5.66 5.52 20.16
C ALA A 77 4.46 6.48 20.13
N SER A 78 4.74 7.78 20.12
CA SER A 78 3.72 8.80 19.87
C SER A 78 3.69 9.15 18.38
N LEU A 79 2.51 9.26 17.79
CA LEU A 79 2.37 9.72 16.41
C LEU A 79 2.73 11.20 16.23
N THR A 80 2.67 12.00 17.29
CA THR A 80 2.96 13.44 17.24
C THR A 80 3.84 13.89 18.41
N SER A 81 4.67 14.89 18.18
CA SER A 81 5.42 15.61 19.21
C SER A 81 4.73 16.93 19.61
N SER A 82 5.01 17.39 20.84
CA SER A 82 4.73 18.76 21.30
C SER A 82 5.75 19.78 20.79
N GLU A 83 6.97 19.31 20.53
CA GLU A 83 8.04 20.12 19.93
C GLU A 83 7.94 20.11 18.41
N THR A 84 8.41 21.19 17.77
CA THR A 84 8.50 21.29 16.32
C THR A 84 9.35 20.16 15.76
N GLU A 85 8.84 19.45 14.75
CA GLU A 85 9.54 18.33 14.12
C GLU A 85 9.22 18.20 12.62
N VAL A 86 10.00 17.38 11.92
CA VAL A 86 9.69 16.94 10.55
C VAL A 86 9.41 15.43 10.57
N ILE A 87 8.26 15.03 10.05
CA ILE A 87 7.93 13.62 9.81
C ILE A 87 8.05 13.35 8.31
N VAL A 88 8.91 12.40 7.93
CA VAL A 88 9.11 11.98 6.55
C VAL A 88 8.44 10.63 6.33
N ALA A 89 7.47 10.58 5.42
CA ALA A 89 6.83 9.33 5.02
C ALA A 89 7.73 8.53 4.09
N VAL A 90 7.76 7.21 4.26
CA VAL A 90 8.43 6.28 3.35
C VAL A 90 7.49 5.11 3.08
N GLY A 91 7.18 4.84 1.82
CA GLY A 91 6.34 3.69 1.48
C GLY A 91 5.84 3.72 0.05
N PHE A 92 5.37 2.57 -0.43
CA PHE A 92 4.79 2.44 -1.77
C PHE A 92 3.76 3.55 -2.05
N PRO A 93 3.64 4.05 -3.30
CA PRO A 93 2.44 4.78 -3.67
C PRO A 93 1.20 3.93 -3.37
N ALA A 94 0.06 4.56 -3.10
CA ALA A 94 -1.18 3.88 -2.70
C ALA A 94 -1.09 2.97 -1.44
N SER A 95 -0.05 3.07 -0.61
CA SER A 95 0.04 2.34 0.67
C SER A 95 -0.81 2.92 1.80
N GLY A 96 -1.58 3.99 1.56
CA GLY A 96 -2.42 4.64 2.57
C GLY A 96 -1.77 5.82 3.31
N LYS A 97 -0.57 6.27 2.91
CA LYS A 97 0.17 7.36 3.58
C LYS A 97 -0.64 8.65 3.73
N SER A 98 -1.18 9.16 2.63
CA SER A 98 -1.97 10.40 2.63
C SER A 98 -3.17 10.28 3.57
N THR A 99 -3.89 9.17 3.51
CA THR A 99 -5.00 8.89 4.42
C THR A 99 -4.53 8.89 5.87
N PHE A 100 -3.44 8.19 6.17
CA PHE A 100 -2.88 8.14 7.52
C PHE A 100 -2.50 9.53 8.05
N PHE A 101 -1.82 10.37 7.26
CA PHE A 101 -1.50 11.73 7.67
C PHE A 101 -2.75 12.58 7.90
N HIS A 102 -3.72 12.54 6.98
CA HIS A 102 -4.95 13.29 7.12
C HIS A 102 -5.81 12.85 8.31
N THR A 103 -5.73 11.58 8.69
CA THR A 103 -6.46 11.06 9.86
C THR A 103 -5.76 11.36 11.18
N HIS A 104 -4.44 11.19 11.25
CA HIS A 104 -3.74 11.15 12.54
C HIS A 104 -2.83 12.35 12.82
N ILE A 105 -2.30 13.01 11.78
CA ILE A 105 -1.20 13.99 11.92
C ILE A 105 -1.65 15.40 11.59
N ILE A 106 -2.31 15.61 10.45
CA ILE A 106 -2.76 16.94 10.01
C ILE A 106 -3.78 17.57 10.96
N PRO A 107 -4.75 16.83 11.54
CA PRO A 107 -5.65 17.39 12.55
C PRO A 107 -4.94 17.87 13.82
N LYS A 108 -3.66 17.52 14.02
CA LYS A 108 -2.83 17.97 15.14
C LYS A 108 -2.02 19.24 14.82
N GLY A 109 -2.25 19.86 13.66
CA GLY A 109 -1.66 21.15 13.28
C GLY A 109 -0.40 21.06 12.42
N TYR A 110 -0.03 19.87 11.94
CA TYR A 110 1.13 19.68 11.09
C TYR A 110 0.88 20.29 9.70
N VAL A 111 1.91 20.91 9.14
CA VAL A 111 1.90 21.39 7.76
C VAL A 111 2.05 20.20 6.82
N TYR A 112 1.06 19.99 5.97
CA TYR A 112 1.10 18.94 4.96
C TYR A 112 1.90 19.37 3.73
N VAL A 113 2.99 18.64 3.44
CA VAL A 113 3.85 18.87 2.28
C VAL A 113 3.78 17.64 1.39
N ASN A 114 3.27 17.81 0.17
CA ASN A 114 3.11 16.73 -0.80
C ASN A 114 3.54 17.23 -2.19
N ARG A 115 4.30 16.41 -2.92
CA ARG A 115 4.84 16.76 -4.23
C ARG A 115 3.77 16.83 -5.31
N ASP A 116 2.72 16.02 -5.23
CA ASP A 116 1.65 15.99 -6.24
C ASP A 116 0.90 17.33 -6.28
N THR A 117 0.80 18.03 -5.14
CA THR A 117 0.19 19.37 -5.06
C THR A 117 1.17 20.50 -5.30
N LEU A 118 2.43 20.36 -4.86
CA LEU A 118 3.47 21.40 -4.97
C LEU A 118 4.31 21.32 -6.27
N GLY A 119 4.13 20.26 -7.07
CA GLY A 119 4.75 20.02 -8.38
C GLY A 119 6.18 19.49 -8.33
N SER A 120 7.07 20.13 -7.55
CA SER A 120 8.51 19.79 -7.54
C SER A 120 9.03 19.42 -6.14
N TRP A 121 10.14 18.69 -6.09
CA TRP A 121 10.78 18.37 -4.81
C TRP A 121 11.39 19.61 -4.15
N GLN A 122 11.86 20.57 -4.94
CA GLN A 122 12.38 21.85 -4.46
C GLN A 122 11.27 22.65 -3.77
N SER A 123 10.09 22.72 -4.40
CA SER A 123 8.90 23.34 -3.80
C SER A 123 8.54 22.71 -2.46
N CYS A 124 8.65 21.38 -2.33
CA CYS A 124 8.43 20.69 -1.06
C CYS A 124 9.47 21.08 0.00
N VAL A 125 10.74 21.18 -0.37
CA VAL A 125 11.83 21.60 0.53
C VAL A 125 11.60 23.04 1.00
N THR A 126 11.29 23.96 0.09
CA THR A 126 10.99 25.36 0.43
C THR A 126 9.77 25.47 1.35
N ALA A 127 8.70 24.71 1.08
CA ALA A 127 7.51 24.68 1.93
C ALA A 127 7.83 24.15 3.34
N CYS A 128 8.65 23.10 3.44
CA CYS A 128 9.13 22.56 4.71
C CYS A 128 9.95 23.62 5.48
N GLN A 129 10.93 24.24 4.84
CA GLN A 129 11.76 25.28 5.47
C GLN A 129 10.93 26.44 6.01
N ARG A 130 9.98 26.94 5.22
CA ARG A 130 9.09 28.03 5.62
C ARG A 130 8.24 27.66 6.83
N ALA A 131 7.65 26.46 6.83
CA ALA A 131 6.84 26.00 7.95
C ALA A 131 7.64 25.92 9.26
N LEU A 132 8.89 25.44 9.19
CA LEU A 132 9.77 25.38 10.36
C LEU A 132 10.18 26.77 10.85
N GLN A 133 10.43 27.73 9.96
CA GLN A 133 10.69 29.13 10.33
C GLN A 133 9.51 29.78 11.06
N GLU A 134 8.29 29.36 10.72
CA GLU A 134 7.05 29.77 11.40
C GLU A 134 6.77 28.95 12.68
N GLY A 135 7.69 28.07 13.09
CA GLY A 135 7.57 27.25 14.31
C GLY A 135 6.56 26.11 14.20
N ARG A 136 6.25 25.63 12.99
CA ARG A 136 5.22 24.60 12.75
C ARG A 136 5.86 23.27 12.33
N SER A 137 5.39 22.17 12.93
CA SER A 137 5.79 20.82 12.52
C SER A 137 5.33 20.49 11.10
N VAL A 138 6.09 19.64 10.40
CA VAL A 138 5.87 19.33 8.99
C VAL A 138 5.68 17.84 8.79
N ALA A 139 4.66 17.45 8.01
CA ALA A 139 4.46 16.09 7.53
C ALA A 139 4.71 16.04 6.02
N VAL A 140 5.77 15.34 5.61
CA VAL A 140 6.16 15.18 4.21
C VAL A 140 5.60 13.86 3.67
N ASP A 141 4.49 13.94 2.94
CA ASP A 141 3.83 12.80 2.30
C ASP A 141 4.27 12.65 0.84
N ASN A 142 5.48 12.10 0.67
CA ASN A 142 5.99 11.61 -0.60
C ASN A 142 6.37 10.14 -0.46
N THR A 143 6.72 9.46 -1.57
CA THR A 143 7.14 8.04 -1.50
C THR A 143 8.51 7.84 -0.86
N ASN A 144 9.45 8.76 -1.10
CA ASN A 144 10.80 8.82 -0.55
C ASN A 144 11.57 7.47 -0.50
N PRO A 145 11.69 6.74 -1.64
CA PRO A 145 12.27 5.40 -1.67
C PRO A 145 13.77 5.36 -1.33
N GLU A 146 14.52 6.40 -1.68
CA GLU A 146 16.00 6.42 -1.64
C GLU A 146 16.54 7.34 -0.54
N PRO A 147 17.76 7.07 -0.02
CA PRO A 147 18.40 7.93 0.97
C PRO A 147 18.57 9.37 0.46
N GLU A 148 18.93 9.60 -0.81
CA GLU A 148 19.07 10.97 -1.33
C GLU A 148 17.75 11.76 -1.32
N SER A 149 16.62 11.07 -1.48
CA SER A 149 15.30 11.71 -1.43
C SER A 149 14.94 12.13 0.00
N ARG A 150 15.27 11.30 0.99
CA ARG A 150 15.03 11.54 2.42
C ARG A 150 15.98 12.58 2.99
N LYS A 151 17.25 12.53 2.58
CA LYS A 151 18.31 13.45 2.99
C LYS A 151 17.92 14.91 2.84
N ARG A 152 17.18 15.26 1.79
CA ARG A 152 16.68 16.63 1.55
C ARG A 152 15.87 17.19 2.73
N TYR A 153 15.07 16.35 3.39
CA TYR A 153 14.24 16.75 4.52
C TYR A 153 14.98 16.61 5.84
N VAL A 154 15.84 15.60 5.98
CA VAL A 154 16.72 15.47 7.15
C VAL A 154 17.65 16.67 7.28
N ASP A 155 18.26 17.12 6.17
CA ASP A 155 19.15 18.28 6.16
C ASP A 155 18.39 19.58 6.52
N VAL A 156 17.13 19.72 6.08
CA VAL A 156 16.27 20.84 6.46
C VAL A 156 15.96 20.84 7.96
N ALA A 157 15.55 19.69 8.51
CA ALA A 157 15.29 19.55 9.94
C ALA A 157 16.54 19.86 10.78
N LYS A 158 17.69 19.31 10.36
CA LYS A 158 18.98 19.55 11.01
C LYS A 158 19.38 21.03 10.98
N ALA A 159 19.22 21.70 9.85
CA ALA A 159 19.52 23.13 9.72
C ALA A 159 18.61 24.01 10.60
N ALA A 160 17.36 23.58 10.82
CA ALA A 160 16.42 24.24 11.72
C ALA A 160 16.59 23.83 13.20
N GLY A 161 17.50 22.89 13.50
CA GLY A 161 17.73 22.40 14.87
C GLY A 161 16.58 21.57 15.45
N VAL A 162 15.73 20.98 14.61
CA VAL A 162 14.56 20.19 15.04
C VAL A 162 14.73 18.69 14.76
N PRO A 163 14.06 17.79 15.51
CA PRO A 163 14.06 16.36 15.22
C PRO A 163 13.44 16.05 13.86
N CYS A 164 13.93 14.98 13.24
CA CYS A 164 13.37 14.40 12.03
C CYS A 164 13.02 12.94 12.28
N ARG A 165 11.75 12.56 12.15
CA ARG A 165 11.31 11.16 12.28
C ARG A 165 10.91 10.57 10.94
N CYS A 166 11.04 9.26 10.81
CA CYS A 166 10.63 8.52 9.62
C CYS A 166 9.40 7.66 9.94
N PHE A 167 8.34 7.80 9.15
CA PHE A 167 7.19 6.89 9.19
C PHE A 167 7.29 5.94 8.00
N LEU A 168 7.77 4.71 8.26
CA LEU A 168 7.93 3.65 7.29
C LEU A 168 6.64 2.83 7.16
N PHE A 169 5.89 3.05 6.10
CA PHE A 169 4.69 2.28 5.79
C PHE A 169 5.07 0.89 5.26
N THR A 170 4.67 -0.15 5.97
CA THR A 170 5.11 -1.53 5.73
C THR A 170 4.26 -2.28 4.72
N ALA A 171 3.36 -1.60 4.00
CA ALA A 171 2.51 -2.23 2.99
C ALA A 171 3.38 -2.91 1.92
N SER A 172 3.08 -4.17 1.59
CA SER A 172 3.74 -4.87 0.49
C SER A 172 3.33 -4.28 -0.86
N LEU A 173 4.05 -4.67 -1.92
CA LEU A 173 3.70 -4.32 -3.29
C LEU A 173 2.25 -4.73 -3.62
N GLU A 174 1.90 -5.96 -3.26
CA GLU A 174 0.61 -6.59 -3.51
C GLU A 174 -0.50 -5.90 -2.72
N GLN A 175 -0.24 -5.56 -1.45
CA GLN A 175 -1.17 -4.78 -0.63
C GLN A 175 -1.41 -3.37 -1.23
N ALA A 176 -0.35 -2.70 -1.66
CA ALA A 176 -0.44 -1.36 -2.24
C ALA A 176 -1.15 -1.37 -3.61
N LYS A 177 -0.90 -2.37 -4.47
CA LYS A 177 -1.63 -2.58 -5.72
C LYS A 177 -3.11 -2.89 -5.49
N HIS A 178 -3.40 -3.77 -4.54
CA HIS A 178 -4.79 -4.09 -4.16
C HIS A 178 -5.52 -2.85 -3.64
N ASN A 179 -4.88 -2.07 -2.77
CA ASN A 179 -5.45 -0.83 -2.26
C ASN A 179 -5.68 0.21 -3.37
N ASN A 180 -4.75 0.33 -4.33
CA ASN A 180 -4.91 1.18 -5.50
C ASN A 180 -6.16 0.78 -6.32
N ARG A 181 -6.33 -0.51 -6.64
CA ARG A 181 -7.51 -1.01 -7.35
C ARG A 181 -8.80 -0.77 -6.58
N PHE A 182 -8.79 -1.04 -5.27
CA PHE A 182 -9.93 -0.75 -4.42
C PHE A 182 -10.32 0.73 -4.49
N ARG A 183 -9.36 1.65 -4.43
CA ARG A 183 -9.61 3.09 -4.54
C ARG A 183 -10.04 3.55 -5.93
N GLU A 184 -9.67 2.82 -6.99
CA GLU A 184 -10.18 3.06 -8.35
C GLU A 184 -11.66 2.63 -8.48
N MET A 185 -12.09 1.60 -7.74
CA MET A 185 -13.46 1.07 -7.77
C MET A 185 -14.40 1.75 -6.77
N ALA A 186 -13.89 2.15 -5.60
CA ALA A 186 -14.71 2.66 -4.51
C ALA A 186 -15.24 4.08 -4.82
N PRO A 187 -16.54 4.36 -4.61
CA PRO A 187 -17.08 5.71 -4.71
C PRO A 187 -16.37 6.64 -3.73
N SER A 188 -15.74 7.69 -4.26
CA SER A 188 -14.98 8.70 -3.52
C SER A 188 -15.35 10.09 -4.02
N GLU A 189 -15.45 11.06 -3.10
CA GLU A 189 -15.69 12.48 -3.42
C GLU A 189 -14.52 13.12 -4.19
N SER A 190 -13.33 12.51 -4.10
CA SER A 190 -12.14 12.92 -4.87
C SER A 190 -11.72 11.81 -5.84
N LYS A 191 -11.35 12.21 -7.07
CA LYS A 191 -10.79 11.28 -8.07
C LYS A 191 -9.47 10.72 -7.55
N HIS A 192 -9.40 9.40 -7.39
CA HIS A 192 -8.12 8.74 -7.15
C HIS A 192 -7.24 8.85 -8.40
N ALA A 193 -6.05 9.44 -8.27
CA ALA A 193 -5.07 9.43 -9.34
C ALA A 193 -4.60 7.99 -9.59
N LYS A 194 -4.80 7.51 -10.82
CA LYS A 194 -4.45 6.14 -11.21
C LYS A 194 -2.95 5.91 -11.08
N VAL A 195 -2.53 5.02 -10.17
CA VAL A 195 -1.13 4.61 -10.06
C VAL A 195 -0.91 3.39 -10.94
N ASN A 196 -0.09 3.51 -11.97
CA ASN A 196 0.22 2.39 -12.85
C ASN A 196 1.32 1.48 -12.28
N ASP A 197 1.41 0.25 -12.79
CA ASP A 197 2.38 -0.75 -12.34
C ASP A 197 3.83 -0.30 -12.44
N MET A 198 4.17 0.50 -13.46
CA MET A 198 5.53 1.02 -13.64
C MET A 198 5.98 1.85 -12.42
N ILE A 199 5.10 2.65 -11.81
CA ILE A 199 5.45 3.46 -10.63
C ILE A 199 5.74 2.54 -9.43
N PHE A 200 4.96 1.48 -9.22
CA PHE A 200 5.22 0.52 -8.14
C PHE A 200 6.55 -0.21 -8.32
N HIS A 201 6.84 -0.67 -9.54
CA HIS A 201 8.12 -1.33 -9.84
C HIS A 201 9.30 -0.39 -9.75
N SER A 202 9.14 0.87 -10.19
CA SER A 202 10.14 1.91 -10.02
C SER A 202 10.44 2.14 -8.54
N TYR A 203 9.41 2.34 -7.71
CA TYR A 203 9.57 2.46 -6.26
C TYR A 203 10.33 1.26 -5.67
N LYS A 204 9.89 0.03 -5.98
CA LYS A 204 10.53 -1.20 -5.46
C LYS A 204 12.01 -1.31 -5.86
N LYS A 205 12.35 -0.89 -7.09
CA LYS A 205 13.73 -0.91 -7.59
C LYS A 205 14.64 0.07 -6.82
N HIS A 206 14.11 1.22 -6.43
CA HIS A 206 14.86 2.31 -5.80
C HIS A 206 14.77 2.26 -4.27
N PHE A 207 13.88 1.43 -3.71
CA PHE A 207 13.66 1.37 -2.27
C PHE A 207 14.89 0.88 -1.52
N VAL A 208 15.36 1.71 -0.58
CA VAL A 208 16.33 1.36 0.45
C VAL A 208 15.68 1.63 1.80
N ALA A 209 15.63 0.61 2.65
CA ALA A 209 15.04 0.71 3.98
C ALA A 209 15.66 1.87 4.78
N PRO A 210 14.84 2.73 5.42
CA PRO A 210 15.36 3.86 6.17
C PRO A 210 16.16 3.40 7.38
N ALA A 211 17.23 4.11 7.71
CA ALA A 211 18.10 3.82 8.84
C ALA A 211 18.34 5.06 9.71
N LEU A 212 18.54 4.86 11.02
CA LEU A 212 18.85 5.96 11.96
C LEU A 212 20.13 6.71 11.57
N SER A 213 21.08 6.03 10.92
CA SER A 213 22.31 6.63 10.39
C SER A 213 22.07 7.71 9.34
N GLU A 214 20.88 7.79 8.75
CA GLU A 214 20.51 8.88 7.84
C GLU A 214 20.29 10.21 8.57
N GLY A 215 20.15 10.18 9.91
CA GLY A 215 19.89 11.35 10.75
C GLY A 215 18.45 11.43 11.28
N PHE A 216 17.68 10.34 11.22
CA PHE A 216 16.38 10.25 11.87
C PHE A 216 16.55 10.06 13.38
N SER A 217 15.75 10.76 14.18
CA SER A 217 15.68 10.55 15.64
C SER A 217 14.91 9.29 16.00
N GLU A 218 13.96 8.87 15.16
CA GLU A 218 13.13 7.69 15.36
C GLU A 218 12.59 7.19 14.01
N ILE A 219 12.39 5.87 13.88
CA ILE A 219 11.72 5.26 12.74
C ILE A 219 10.52 4.46 13.26
N LEU A 220 9.31 4.90 12.93
CA LEU A 220 8.08 4.19 13.23
C LEU A 220 7.70 3.32 12.03
N GLN A 221 7.33 2.07 12.30
CA GLN A 221 6.73 1.20 11.29
C GLN A 221 5.22 1.42 11.31
N ILE A 222 4.63 1.84 10.19
CA ILE A 222 3.19 2.01 10.05
C ILE A 222 2.63 0.81 9.28
N HIS A 223 1.83 -0.01 9.96
CA HIS A 223 1.30 -1.23 9.38
C HIS A 223 0.14 -0.97 8.43
N PHE A 224 -0.01 -1.88 7.47
CA PHE A 224 -1.14 -1.84 6.54
C PHE A 224 -2.39 -2.41 7.22
N VAL A 225 -3.09 -1.54 7.95
CA VAL A 225 -4.36 -1.85 8.62
C VAL A 225 -5.47 -1.11 7.89
N PRO A 226 -6.35 -1.81 7.14
CA PRO A 226 -7.39 -1.14 6.39
C PRO A 226 -8.49 -0.62 7.32
N ASN A 227 -8.99 0.57 7.01
CA ASN A 227 -10.16 1.17 7.67
C ASN A 227 -11.25 1.42 6.63
N PHE A 228 -12.47 1.00 6.92
CA PHE A 228 -13.58 1.02 5.97
C PHE A 228 -14.69 1.94 6.46
N LYS A 229 -15.27 2.72 5.52
CA LYS A 229 -16.39 3.61 5.81
C LYS A 229 -17.69 2.86 6.14
N ASP A 230 -17.88 1.68 5.55
CA ASP A 230 -19.07 0.85 5.66
C ASP A 230 -18.75 -0.63 5.37
N SER A 231 -19.68 -1.51 5.70
CA SER A 231 -19.56 -2.96 5.51
C SER A 231 -19.49 -3.36 4.03
N GLN A 232 -20.05 -2.55 3.13
CA GLN A 232 -19.98 -2.79 1.68
C GLN A 232 -18.56 -2.60 1.16
N SER A 233 -17.89 -1.53 1.60
CA SER A 233 -16.50 -1.21 1.30
C SER A 233 -15.56 -2.28 1.85
N GLU A 234 -15.80 -2.74 3.08
CA GLU A 234 -15.06 -3.88 3.64
C GLU A 234 -15.26 -5.15 2.80
N THR A 235 -16.51 -5.47 2.44
CA THR A 235 -16.81 -6.65 1.62
C THR A 235 -16.12 -6.59 0.27
N LEU A 236 -16.14 -5.42 -0.39
CA LEU A 236 -15.46 -5.21 -1.67
C LEU A 236 -13.93 -5.32 -1.51
N PHE A 237 -13.36 -4.73 -0.46
CA PHE A 237 -11.92 -4.80 -0.22
C PHE A 237 -11.44 -6.22 0.05
N ARG A 238 -12.25 -7.06 0.71
CA ARG A 238 -11.90 -8.46 1.00
C ARG A 238 -11.97 -9.38 -0.23
N GLN A 239 -12.40 -8.88 -1.39
CA GLN A 239 -12.38 -9.64 -2.64
C GLN A 239 -11.00 -9.60 -3.29
N PHE A 240 -10.61 -10.69 -3.95
CA PHE A 240 -9.47 -10.66 -4.88
C PHE A 240 -9.78 -9.73 -6.05
N SER A 241 -8.87 -8.78 -6.33
CA SER A 241 -9.00 -7.81 -7.42
C SER A 241 -8.06 -8.09 -8.61
N GLU A 242 -7.20 -9.09 -8.49
CA GLU A 242 -6.27 -9.56 -9.52
C GLU A 242 -5.91 -11.03 -9.24
N GLY A 243 -5.70 -11.80 -10.31
CA GLY A 243 -5.34 -13.21 -10.26
C GLY A 243 -4.58 -13.68 -11.48
#